data_AF-A0A975PK89-F1
#
_entry.id   AF-A0A975PK89-F1
#
_cell.length_a   1.000
_cell.length_b   1.000
_cell.length_c   1.000
_cell.angle_alpha   90.00
_cell.angle_beta   90.00
_cell.angle_gamma   90.00
#
_symmetry.space_group_name_H-M   'P 1'
#
loop_
_entity.id
_entity.type
_entity.pdbx_description
1 polymer ?
#
loop_
_entity_poly.entity_id
_entity_poly.type
_entity_poly.pdbx_seq_one_letter_code
_entity_poly.pdbx_strand_id
1 'polypeptide(L)'
;MNMENKKVQYYKLVKNMDTNLKPYIVLPMYDECPNMGTYHSTLGVPHPQMSDYLIYDNGDIIFSSAYRDFDYVSFTNKANLEDLLKKEIIREVSFEAYSLDIELTNSVKGICEKIDCSEFGLDYMKENKEDYSEEDIRKEQNKLIILKEQLKNLHDKRAELSKNWLKI
;
A
#
# COMPACT_ATOMS: atom_id res chain seq x y z
N MET A 1 -2.20 -38.85 -9.85
CA MET A 1 -1.67 -37.48 -9.97
C MET A 1 -2.58 -36.61 -9.13
N ASN A 2 -2.19 -36.32 -7.89
CA ASN A 2 -3.02 -35.54 -6.97
C ASN A 2 -2.92 -34.06 -7.36
N MET A 3 -3.99 -33.52 -7.96
CA MET A 3 -4.24 -32.08 -7.98
C MET A 3 -4.59 -31.66 -6.55
N GLU A 4 -3.58 -31.43 -5.73
CA GLU A 4 -3.78 -30.62 -4.52
C GLU A 4 -4.20 -29.23 -4.98
N ASN A 5 -5.43 -28.83 -4.64
CA ASN A 5 -5.87 -27.44 -4.67
C ASN A 5 -4.88 -26.63 -3.82
N LYS A 6 -3.82 -26.10 -4.43
CA LYS A 6 -2.88 -25.24 -3.73
C LYS A 6 -3.56 -23.91 -3.47
N LYS A 7 -3.94 -23.71 -2.20
CA LYS A 7 -4.52 -22.50 -1.65
C LYS A 7 -3.53 -21.33 -1.87
N VAL A 8 -4.03 -20.16 -2.26
CA VAL A 8 -3.24 -18.92 -2.31
C VAL A 8 -2.59 -18.69 -0.95
N GLN A 9 -1.28 -18.43 -0.93
CA GLN A 9 -0.50 -18.19 0.27
C GLN A 9 -0.07 -16.72 0.33
N TYR A 10 -0.10 -16.16 1.54
CA TYR A 10 0.20 -14.76 1.77
C TYR A 10 1.42 -14.67 2.68
N TYR A 11 2.38 -13.85 2.29
CA TYR A 11 3.61 -13.66 3.04
C TYR A 11 3.85 -12.16 3.23
N LYS A 12 4.28 -11.78 4.43
CA LYS A 12 4.72 -10.42 4.74
C LYS A 12 6.25 -10.35 4.70
N LEU A 13 6.78 -9.33 4.04
CA LEU A 13 8.20 -9.01 4.03
C LEU A 13 8.60 -8.41 5.38
N VAL A 14 9.37 -9.15 6.16
CA VAL A 14 9.86 -8.70 7.48
C VAL A 14 11.27 -8.13 7.39
N LYS A 15 11.96 -8.32 6.26
CA LYS A 15 13.24 -7.71 5.90
C LYS A 15 13.20 -7.27 4.43
N ASN A 16 14.10 -6.38 4.04
CA ASN A 16 14.28 -6.06 2.63
C ASN A 16 14.84 -7.27 1.88
N MET A 17 14.36 -7.49 0.66
CA MET A 17 14.90 -8.56 -0.18
C MET A 17 16.20 -8.10 -0.82
N ASP A 18 17.27 -8.86 -0.64
CA ASP A 18 18.50 -8.72 -1.42
C ASP A 18 18.42 -9.59 -2.69
N THR A 19 17.36 -9.38 -3.47
CA THR A 19 17.10 -10.12 -4.71
C THR A 19 16.92 -9.13 -5.85
N ASN A 20 17.75 -9.25 -6.88
CA ASN A 20 17.62 -8.41 -8.06
C ASN A 20 16.45 -8.90 -8.93
N LEU A 21 15.24 -8.46 -8.62
CA LEU A 21 14.03 -8.83 -9.37
C LEU A 21 13.92 -8.19 -10.76
N LYS A 22 14.65 -7.09 -11.01
CA LYS A 22 14.54 -6.25 -12.22
C LYS A 22 13.09 -5.93 -12.57
N PRO A 23 12.40 -5.09 -11.76
CA PRO A 23 11.03 -4.71 -12.03
C PRO A 23 10.96 -3.77 -13.23
N TYR A 24 9.86 -3.85 -13.97
CA TYR A 24 9.54 -2.98 -15.08
C TYR A 24 8.03 -2.82 -15.23
N ILE A 25 7.63 -1.76 -15.91
CA ILE A 25 6.27 -1.56 -16.42
C ILE A 25 6.33 -1.50 -17.94
N VAL A 26 5.23 -1.91 -18.58
CA VAL A 26 5.07 -1.82 -20.04
C VAL A 26 4.28 -0.56 -20.34
N LEU A 27 4.89 0.36 -21.09
CA LEU A 27 4.27 1.63 -21.48
C LEU A 27 4.11 1.72 -23.00
N PRO A 28 3.05 2.37 -23.51
CA PRO A 28 2.93 2.65 -24.94
C PRO A 28 4.06 3.59 -25.40
N MET A 29 4.58 3.36 -26.60
CA MET A 29 5.58 4.25 -27.21
C MET A 29 4.98 5.56 -27.72
N TYR A 30 3.70 5.54 -28.10
CA TYR A 30 3.01 6.67 -28.72
C TYR A 30 1.71 6.93 -27.97
N ASP A 31 1.59 8.10 -27.35
CA ASP A 31 0.40 8.49 -26.57
C ASP A 31 -0.87 8.52 -27.44
N GLU A 32 -0.75 9.01 -28.68
CA GLU A 32 -1.87 9.14 -29.62
C GLU A 32 -2.29 7.80 -30.24
N CYS A 33 -1.41 6.79 -30.21
CA CYS A 33 -1.61 5.48 -30.82
C CYS A 33 -1.00 4.37 -29.95
N PRO A 34 -1.57 4.10 -28.76
CA PRO A 34 -0.97 3.22 -27.77
C PRO A 34 -0.78 1.76 -28.25
N ASN A 35 -1.47 1.36 -29.32
CA ASN A 35 -1.38 0.03 -29.91
C ASN A 35 -0.23 -0.13 -30.92
N MET A 36 0.48 0.94 -31.29
CA MET A 36 1.54 0.91 -32.32
C MET A 36 2.92 0.50 -31.79
N GLY A 37 3.02 0.18 -30.49
CA GLY A 37 4.27 -0.30 -29.89
C GLY A 37 4.33 -0.01 -28.40
N THR A 38 5.10 -0.82 -27.68
CA THR A 38 5.33 -0.69 -26.25
C THR A 38 6.81 -0.78 -25.93
N TYR A 39 7.23 -0.19 -24.83
CA TYR A 39 8.59 -0.33 -24.29
C TYR A 39 8.56 -0.66 -22.80
N HIS A 40 9.66 -1.27 -22.31
CA HIS A 40 9.84 -1.53 -20.89
C HIS A 40 10.48 -0.32 -20.23
N SER A 41 9.79 0.27 -19.24
CA SER A 41 10.35 1.31 -18.39
C SER A 41 10.69 0.73 -17.02
N THR A 42 11.84 1.12 -16.49
CA THR A 42 12.22 0.89 -15.09
C THR A 42 12.14 2.19 -14.28
N LEU A 43 11.79 3.31 -14.91
CA LEU A 43 11.75 4.62 -14.25
C LEU A 43 10.52 4.71 -13.35
N GLY A 44 10.75 5.00 -12.07
CA GLY A 44 9.67 5.15 -11.09
C GLY A 44 8.99 3.84 -10.69
N VAL A 45 9.48 2.68 -11.17
CA VAL A 45 8.88 1.39 -10.87
C VAL A 45 9.25 0.98 -9.44
N PRO A 46 8.26 0.66 -8.58
CA PRO A 46 8.54 0.32 -7.20
C PRO A 46 9.23 -1.05 -7.09
N HIS A 47 10.08 -1.15 -6.07
CA HIS A 47 10.69 -2.40 -5.64
C HIS A 47 10.01 -2.88 -4.35
N PRO A 48 9.76 -4.20 -4.19
CA PRO A 48 9.29 -4.76 -2.92
C PRO A 48 10.28 -4.48 -1.79
N GLN A 49 9.78 -4.03 -0.66
CA GLN A 49 10.55 -3.72 0.53
C GLN A 49 9.87 -4.27 1.79
N MET A 50 10.54 -4.12 2.93
CA MET A 50 9.98 -4.46 4.23
C MET A 50 8.56 -3.87 4.41
N SER A 51 7.68 -4.66 5.00
CA SER A 51 6.24 -4.44 5.20
C SER A 51 5.34 -4.64 3.98
N ASP A 52 5.90 -4.86 2.78
CA ASP A 52 5.10 -5.29 1.62
C ASP A 52 4.69 -6.76 1.76
N TYR A 53 3.80 -7.16 0.87
CA TYR A 53 3.26 -8.50 0.78
C TYR A 53 3.71 -9.20 -0.49
N LEU A 54 3.97 -10.48 -0.35
CA LEU A 54 4.21 -11.44 -1.42
C LEU A 54 3.05 -12.43 -1.41
N ILE A 55 2.30 -12.49 -2.51
CA ILE A 55 1.17 -13.39 -2.71
C ILE A 55 1.65 -14.48 -3.65
N TYR A 56 1.58 -15.72 -3.19
CA TYR A 56 1.92 -16.89 -3.97
C TYR A 56 0.65 -17.61 -4.42
N ASP A 57 0.46 -17.69 -5.73
CA ASP A 57 -0.68 -18.37 -6.36
C ASP A 57 -0.18 -19.29 -7.46
N ASN A 58 -0.30 -20.61 -7.26
CA ASN A 58 -0.03 -21.64 -8.26
C ASN A 58 1.34 -21.55 -8.97
N GLY A 59 2.39 -21.07 -8.28
CA GLY A 59 3.74 -20.94 -8.85
C GLY A 59 4.09 -19.53 -9.32
N ASP A 60 3.11 -18.63 -9.32
CA ASP A 60 3.31 -17.21 -9.58
C ASP A 60 3.38 -16.41 -8.28
N ILE A 61 4.17 -15.34 -8.35
CA ILE A 61 4.43 -14.44 -7.24
C ILE A 61 3.99 -13.06 -7.66
N ILE A 62 3.08 -12.49 -6.88
CA ILE A 62 2.57 -11.14 -7.03
C ILE A 62 3.00 -10.35 -5.80
N PHE A 63 3.43 -9.11 -5.99
CA PHE A 63 3.69 -8.20 -4.88
C PHE A 63 2.52 -7.27 -4.67
N SER A 64 2.21 -7.01 -3.41
CA SER A 64 1.14 -6.10 -2.99
C SER A 64 1.67 -5.21 -1.89
N SER A 65 1.23 -3.96 -1.86
CA SER A 65 1.59 -3.01 -0.82
C SER A 65 0.44 -2.07 -0.58
N ALA A 66 0.36 -1.57 0.65
CA ALA A 66 -0.55 -0.50 0.99
C ALA A 66 0.03 0.90 0.72
N TYR A 67 1.32 0.99 0.40
CA TYR A 67 2.03 2.25 0.18
C TYR A 67 2.55 2.42 -1.24
N ARG A 68 2.79 1.29 -1.91
CA ARG A 68 3.35 1.24 -3.25
C ARG A 68 2.32 0.68 -4.21
N ASP A 69 2.26 1.28 -5.37
CA ASP A 69 1.42 0.81 -6.46
C ASP A 69 2.18 -0.24 -7.27
N PHE A 70 1.81 -1.51 -7.07
CA PHE A 70 2.36 -2.61 -7.85
C PHE A 70 1.48 -2.96 -9.06
N ASP A 71 0.44 -2.17 -9.33
CA ASP A 71 -0.41 -2.39 -10.50
C ASP A 71 0.46 -2.31 -11.76
N TYR A 72 0.29 -3.31 -12.63
CA TYR A 72 1.02 -3.45 -13.89
C TYR A 72 2.55 -3.64 -13.77
N VAL A 73 3.09 -3.78 -12.55
CA VAL A 73 4.52 -4.06 -12.35
C VAL A 73 4.81 -5.54 -12.65
N SER A 74 5.75 -5.75 -13.55
CA SER A 74 6.27 -7.07 -13.91
C SER A 74 7.72 -7.22 -13.46
N PHE A 75 8.15 -8.45 -13.20
CA PHE A 75 9.50 -8.75 -12.73
C PHE A 75 10.18 -9.70 -13.71
N THR A 76 11.38 -9.36 -14.16
CA THR A 76 12.13 -10.22 -15.09
C THR A 76 12.63 -11.48 -14.38
N ASN A 77 13.07 -11.31 -13.14
CA ASN A 77 13.57 -12.41 -12.31
C ASN A 77 12.52 -12.77 -11.26
N LYS A 78 12.28 -14.08 -11.06
CA LYS A 78 11.36 -14.57 -10.03
C LYS A 78 12.04 -14.61 -8.66
N ALA A 79 11.30 -14.25 -7.62
CA ALA A 79 11.70 -14.52 -6.23
C ALA A 79 11.70 -16.04 -5.95
N ASN A 80 12.67 -16.51 -5.16
CA ASN A 80 12.70 -17.90 -4.71
C ASN A 80 12.07 -17.98 -3.32
N LEU A 81 10.85 -18.52 -3.24
CA LEU A 81 10.08 -18.60 -2.00
C LEU A 81 10.82 -19.38 -0.89
N GLU A 82 11.45 -20.50 -1.22
CA GLU A 82 12.18 -21.32 -0.24
C GLU A 82 13.38 -20.58 0.33
N ASP A 83 14.13 -19.86 -0.50
CA ASP A 83 15.28 -19.06 -0.06
C ASP A 83 14.83 -17.90 0.84
N LEU A 84 13.75 -17.22 0.47
CA LEU A 84 13.17 -16.12 1.26
C LEU A 84 12.67 -16.61 2.63
N LEU A 85 12.08 -17.80 2.71
CA LEU A 85 11.69 -18.45 3.96
C LEU A 85 12.90 -18.85 4.80
N LYS A 86 13.90 -19.52 4.20
CA LYS A 86 15.12 -19.96 4.88
C LYS A 86 15.92 -18.79 5.46
N LYS A 87 15.91 -17.63 4.79
CA LYS A 87 16.57 -16.40 5.24
C LYS A 87 15.71 -15.55 6.19
N GLU A 88 14.50 -16.00 6.50
CA GLU A 88 13.53 -15.27 7.31
C GLU A 88 13.30 -13.84 6.79
N ILE A 89 13.25 -13.69 5.46
CA ILE A 89 12.93 -12.42 4.79
C ILE A 89 11.42 -12.24 4.71
N ILE A 90 10.70 -13.36 4.56
CA ILE A 90 9.24 -13.39 4.53
C ILE A 90 8.70 -14.25 5.67
N ARG A 91 7.49 -13.90 6.12
CA ARG A 91 6.73 -14.67 7.13
C ARG A 91 5.32 -14.91 6.61
N GLU A 92 4.85 -16.15 6.70
CA GLU A 92 3.47 -16.49 6.30
C GLU A 92 2.47 -15.77 7.20
N VAL A 93 1.41 -15.25 6.59
CA VAL A 93 0.30 -14.57 7.26
C VAL A 93 -1.01 -15.09 6.70
N SER A 94 -2.09 -14.96 7.47
CA SER A 94 -3.41 -15.32 6.96
C SER A 94 -3.93 -14.28 5.97
N PHE A 95 -4.89 -14.68 5.12
CA PHE A 95 -5.58 -13.75 4.23
C PHE A 95 -6.28 -12.64 5.02
N GLU A 96 -6.88 -12.98 6.16
CA GLU A 96 -7.58 -12.03 7.02
C GLU A 96 -6.62 -10.97 7.57
N ALA A 97 -5.40 -11.38 7.96
CA ALA A 97 -4.35 -10.46 8.41
C ALA A 97 -3.88 -9.53 7.29
N TYR A 98 -3.64 -10.08 6.09
CA TYR A 98 -3.31 -9.29 4.90
C TYR A 98 -4.40 -8.28 4.56
N SER A 99 -5.64 -8.75 4.39
CA SER A 99 -6.78 -7.92 3.99
C SER A 99 -7.00 -6.77 4.97
N LEU A 100 -6.89 -7.05 6.27
CA LEU A 100 -7.09 -6.04 7.31
C LEU A 100 -5.96 -4.99 7.34
N ASP A 101 -4.68 -5.34 7.09
CA ASP A 101 -3.60 -4.33 7.01
C ASP A 101 -3.81 -3.39 5.83
N ILE A 102 -4.19 -3.95 4.67
CA ILE A 102 -4.47 -3.18 3.46
C ILE A 102 -5.64 -2.23 3.70
N GLU A 103 -6.76 -2.74 4.25
CA GLU A 103 -7.95 -1.94 4.54
C GLU A 103 -7.66 -0.80 5.53
N LEU A 104 -6.95 -1.10 6.63
CA LEU A 104 -6.59 -0.09 7.62
C LEU A 104 -5.64 0.95 7.05
N THR A 105 -4.65 0.53 6.25
CA THR A 105 -3.72 1.49 5.65
C THR A 105 -4.42 2.39 4.62
N ASN A 106 -5.32 1.84 3.81
CA ASN A 106 -6.14 2.62 2.89
C ASN A 106 -7.04 3.61 3.65
N SER A 107 -7.60 3.18 4.79
CA SER A 107 -8.40 4.05 5.67
C SER A 107 -7.55 5.18 6.25
N VAL A 108 -6.33 4.89 6.72
CA VAL A 108 -5.37 5.90 7.20
C VAL A 108 -5.08 6.92 6.10
N LYS A 109 -4.75 6.46 4.88
CA LYS A 109 -4.49 7.33 3.72
C LYS A 109 -5.67 8.26 3.44
N GLY A 110 -6.89 7.71 3.38
CA GLY A 110 -8.09 8.50 3.14
C GLY A 110 -8.42 9.50 4.25
N ILE A 111 -8.03 9.24 5.50
CA ILE A 111 -8.16 10.22 6.59
C ILE A 111 -7.09 11.30 6.49
N CYS A 112 -5.83 10.96 6.17
CA CYS A 112 -4.78 11.94 5.96
C CYS A 112 -5.14 12.91 4.82
N GLU A 113 -5.61 12.41 3.68
CA GLU A 113 -6.06 13.25 2.56
C GLU A 113 -7.17 14.23 2.98
N LYS A 114 -8.12 13.77 3.82
CA LYS A 114 -9.19 14.63 4.36
C LYS A 114 -8.65 15.69 5.32
N ILE A 115 -7.64 15.36 6.13
CA ILE A 115 -6.96 16.32 7.01
C ILE A 115 -6.28 17.38 6.17
N ASP A 116 -5.49 16.99 5.17
CA ASP A 116 -4.77 17.92 4.29
C ASP A 116 -5.75 18.88 3.58
N CYS A 117 -6.86 18.36 3.06
CA CYS A 117 -7.92 19.17 2.44
C CYS A 117 -8.55 20.15 3.43
N SER A 118 -8.82 19.70 4.66
CA SER A 118 -9.41 20.54 5.70
C SER A 118 -8.43 21.59 6.25
N GLU A 119 -7.14 21.27 6.36
CA GLU A 119 -6.11 22.23 6.76
C GLU A 119 -5.94 23.31 5.68
N PHE A 120 -5.84 22.91 4.41
CA PHE A 120 -5.82 23.84 3.29
C PHE A 120 -7.08 24.73 3.25
N GLY A 121 -8.27 24.12 3.43
CA GLY A 121 -9.53 24.84 3.48
C GLY A 121 -9.58 25.88 4.60
N LEU A 122 -9.05 25.56 5.79
CA LEU A 122 -8.98 26.51 6.90
C LEU A 122 -8.03 27.67 6.61
N ASP A 123 -6.88 27.39 6.02
CA ASP A 123 -5.92 28.45 5.70
C ASP A 123 -6.51 29.39 4.65
N TYR A 124 -7.17 28.84 3.62
CA TYR A 124 -7.91 29.63 2.63
C TYR A 124 -9.02 30.49 3.27
N MET A 125 -9.83 29.92 4.17
CA MET A 125 -10.89 30.68 4.87
C MET A 125 -10.33 31.80 5.74
N LYS A 126 -9.19 31.59 6.40
CA LYS A 126 -8.54 32.60 7.24
C LYS A 126 -7.93 33.74 6.42
N GLU A 127 -7.51 33.47 5.19
CA GLU A 127 -7.01 34.48 4.26
C GLU A 127 -8.15 35.28 3.62
N ASN A 128 -9.31 34.66 3.40
CA ASN A 128 -10.48 35.26 2.75
C ASN A 128 -11.65 35.49 3.73
N LYS A 129 -11.38 36.14 4.88
CA LYS A 129 -12.35 36.29 5.98
C LYS A 129 -13.64 37.05 5.62
N GLU A 130 -13.64 37.78 4.51
CA GLU A 130 -14.83 38.50 4.04
C GLU A 130 -15.88 37.54 3.45
N ASP A 131 -15.45 36.37 2.96
CA ASP A 131 -16.30 35.36 2.30
C ASP A 131 -16.81 34.28 3.26
N TYR A 132 -16.27 34.21 4.48
CA TYR A 132 -16.54 33.13 5.43
C TYR A 132 -16.87 33.66 6.82
N SER A 133 -17.90 33.08 7.44
CA SER A 133 -18.26 33.42 8.81
C SER A 133 -17.30 32.76 9.82
N GLU A 134 -17.25 33.30 11.05
CA GLU A 134 -16.54 32.64 12.15
C GLU A 134 -17.11 31.24 12.44
N GLU A 135 -18.40 31.02 12.18
CA GLU A 135 -19.05 29.72 12.35
C GLU A 135 -18.54 28.69 11.33
N ASP A 136 -18.30 29.10 10.08
CA ASP A 136 -17.72 28.24 9.04
C ASP A 136 -16.31 27.78 9.43
N ILE A 137 -15.48 28.73 9.88
CA ILE A 137 -14.12 28.44 10.36
C ILE A 137 -14.16 27.48 11.55
N ARG A 138 -15.05 27.71 12.52
CA ARG A 138 -15.20 26.84 13.70
C ARG A 138 -15.66 25.43 13.31
N LYS A 139 -16.57 25.31 12.34
CA LYS A 139 -17.06 24.01 11.84
C LYS A 139 -15.92 23.21 11.21
N GLU A 140 -15.09 23.84 10.38
CA GLU A 140 -13.97 23.15 9.74
C GLU A 140 -12.86 22.79 10.76
N GLN A 141 -12.62 23.62 11.78
CA GLN A 141 -11.75 23.28 12.92
C GLN A 141 -12.25 22.05 13.68
N ASN A 142 -13.55 21.98 13.99
CA ASN A 142 -14.14 20.83 14.68
C ASN A 142 -14.01 19.55 13.84
N LYS A 143 -14.21 19.66 12.51
CA LYS A 143 -14.01 18.54 11.59
C LYS A 143 -12.56 18.04 11.64
N LEU A 144 -11.56 18.92 11.69
CA LEU A 144 -10.16 18.50 11.85
C LEU A 144 -9.90 17.77 13.16
N ILE A 145 -10.49 18.22 14.27
CA ILE A 145 -10.35 17.53 15.57
C ILE A 145 -10.87 16.10 15.46
N ILE A 146 -12.06 15.92 14.89
CA ILE A 146 -12.67 14.60 14.69
C ILE A 146 -11.79 13.72 13.78
N LEU A 147 -11.29 14.26 12.67
CA LEU A 147 -10.43 13.50 11.75
C LEU A 147 -9.12 13.08 12.41
N LYS A 148 -8.49 13.95 13.22
CA LYS A 148 -7.26 13.64 13.97
C LYS A 148 -7.49 12.56 15.02
N GLU A 149 -8.65 12.55 15.67
CA GLU A 149 -9.04 11.48 16.60
C GLU A 149 -9.29 10.14 15.88
N GLN A 150 -9.96 10.17 14.72
CA GLN A 150 -10.15 8.99 13.87
C GLN A 150 -8.80 8.41 13.40
N LEU A 151 -7.87 9.28 12.97
CA LEU A 151 -6.53 8.88 12.54
C LEU A 151 -5.77 8.18 13.68
N LYS A 152 -5.81 8.75 14.88
CA LYS A 152 -5.20 8.15 16.08
C LYS A 152 -5.78 6.75 16.35
N ASN A 153 -7.09 6.61 16.34
CA ASN A 153 -7.76 5.31 16.56
C ASN A 153 -7.37 4.26 15.51
N LEU A 154 -7.18 4.66 14.25
CA LEU A 154 -6.71 3.75 13.19
C LEU A 154 -5.25 3.33 13.40
N HIS A 155 -4.38 4.25 13.82
CA HIS A 155 -2.99 3.93 14.16
C HIS A 155 -2.91 2.94 15.34
N ASP A 156 -3.72 3.15 16.37
CA ASP A 156 -3.77 2.26 17.54
C ASP A 156 -4.21 0.83 17.15
N LYS A 157 -5.27 0.71 16.34
CA LYS A 157 -5.73 -0.58 15.80
C LYS A 157 -4.65 -1.30 14.99
N ARG A 158 -3.93 -0.55 14.15
CA ARG A 158 -2.86 -1.12 13.31
C ARG A 158 -1.63 -1.55 14.12
N ALA A 159 -1.29 -0.79 15.16
CA ALA A 159 -0.24 -1.15 16.11
C ALA A 159 -0.60 -2.44 16.89
N GLU A 160 -1.87 -2.61 17.26
CA GLU A 160 -2.37 -3.82 17.91
C GLU A 160 -2.26 -5.05 16.99
N LEU A 161 -2.67 -4.93 15.73
CA LEU A 161 -2.51 -5.99 14.73
C LEU A 161 -1.05 -6.41 14.53
N SER A 162 -0.16 -5.42 14.42
CA SER A 162 1.27 -5.68 14.26
C SER A 162 1.86 -6.46 15.44
N LYS A 163 1.40 -6.18 16.68
CA LYS A 163 1.82 -6.93 17.87
C LYS A 163 1.30 -8.36 17.88
N ASN A 164 0.08 -8.59 17.40
CA ASN A 164 -0.53 -9.92 17.36
C ASN A 164 0.14 -10.83 16.30
N TRP A 165 0.65 -10.25 15.20
CA TRP A 165 1.37 -11.01 14.17
C TRP A 165 2.82 -11.36 14.52
N LEU A 166 3.43 -10.62 15.46
CA LEU A 166 4.78 -10.88 15.96
C LEU A 166 4.82 -11.88 17.14
N LYS A 167 3.67 -12.28 17.67
CA LYS A 167 3.54 -13.16 18.86
C LYS A 167 3.45 -14.67 18.57
N ILE A 168 3.77 -15.11 17.35
CA ILE A 168 3.86 -16.53 16.98
C ILE A 168 5.29 -16.86 16.59
#